data_AF-A0A418FZH1-F1
#
_entry.id   AF-A0A418FZH1-F1
#
_cell.length_a   1.000
_cell.length_b   1.000
_cell.length_c   1.000
_cell.angle_alpha   90.00
_cell.angle_beta   90.00
_cell.angle_gamma   90.00
#
_symmetry.space_group_name_H-M   'P 1'
#
loop_
_entity.id
_entity.type
_entity.pdbx_description
1 polymer ?
#
loop_
_entity_poly.entity_id
_entity_poly.type
_entity_poly.pdbx_seq_one_letter_code
_entity_poly.pdbx_strand_id
1 'polypeptide(L)'
;LLGTYYLVWADEIAAPADSLVLKLKAAFKTELESAGWLDDTTRANCTTKMFKLARLLGGPKNPKTHPTLTFDPKAYIANLNKVSAFDTAFNLAQIDTAVEKEIWVEILRMTRTRVPSATKSPTASTTTFDIDGDGKINLLWTANVTKTFDEKAKCFIEQYGSMDVKSELTGDFLGKLDGKLTLRETIADNGGLNTAYRAYRDYVHAEAEATKYTKETGEKMFWISHAQLRCAKNSDEYLQILLADEHPPGRHRLIGSVQNSVDFAKVFNCPVDSPMNPTKKCVLWE
;
A
#
# COMPACT_ATOMS: atom_id res chain seq x y z
N LEU A 1 20.22 15.11 8.98
CA LEU A 1 21.48 14.55 9.54
C LEU A 1 21.52 13.03 9.42
N LEU A 2 20.66 12.23 10.09
CA LEU A 2 20.69 10.76 9.91
C LEU A 2 20.53 10.32 8.45
N GLY A 3 19.62 10.95 7.70
CA GLY A 3 19.47 10.69 6.26
C GLY A 3 20.76 10.89 5.47
N THR A 4 21.59 11.89 5.74
CA THR A 4 22.84 12.11 4.99
C THR A 4 23.93 11.09 5.32
N TYR A 5 23.85 10.40 6.47
CA TYR A 5 24.77 9.31 6.83
C TYR A 5 24.23 7.92 6.44
N TYR A 6 22.91 7.78 6.29
CA TYR A 6 22.24 6.50 6.03
C TYR A 6 21.80 6.33 4.57
N LEU A 7 21.51 7.43 3.87
CA LEU A 7 21.14 7.45 2.46
C LEU A 7 22.39 7.25 1.59
N VAL A 8 23.01 6.08 1.70
CA VAL A 8 23.88 5.54 0.66
C VAL A 8 22.97 4.90 -0.38
N TRP A 9 22.12 5.71 -1.02
CA TRP A 9 21.45 5.27 -2.24
C TRP A 9 22.39 5.60 -3.39
N ALA A 10 23.19 4.62 -3.80
CA ALA A 10 23.90 4.73 -5.06
C ALA A 10 22.87 4.88 -6.19
N ASP A 11 23.16 5.70 -7.19
CA ASP A 11 22.35 5.83 -8.41
C ASP A 11 21.98 4.46 -9.02
N GLU A 12 22.85 3.46 -8.80
CA GLU A 12 22.70 2.05 -9.16
C GLU A 12 21.45 1.36 -8.57
N ILE A 13 20.90 1.82 -7.45
CA ILE A 13 19.67 1.27 -6.83
C ILE A 13 18.43 2.09 -7.24
N ALA A 14 18.60 3.41 -7.40
CA ALA A 14 17.50 4.30 -7.73
C ALA A 14 16.92 4.04 -9.13
N ALA A 15 17.78 3.80 -10.13
CA ALA A 15 17.33 3.56 -11.50
C ALA A 15 16.53 2.24 -11.67
N PRO A 16 16.96 1.10 -11.12
CA PRO A 16 16.14 -0.12 -11.13
C PRO A 16 14.81 0.05 -10.38
N ALA A 17 14.80 0.77 -9.24
CA ALA A 17 13.57 1.05 -8.50
C ALA A 17 12.59 1.91 -9.31
N ASP A 18 13.07 2.94 -10.01
CA ASP A 18 12.21 3.75 -10.88
C ASP A 18 11.65 2.92 -12.05
N SER A 19 12.49 2.08 -12.65
CA SER A 19 12.08 1.14 -13.71
C SER A 19 10.97 0.19 -13.23
N LEU A 20 11.04 -0.29 -11.98
CA LEU A 20 9.99 -1.11 -11.38
C LEU A 20 8.69 -0.32 -11.19
N VAL A 21 8.76 0.90 -10.66
CA VAL A 21 7.58 1.78 -10.50
C VAL A 21 6.91 2.06 -11.84
N LEU A 22 7.68 2.27 -12.91
CA LEU A 22 7.15 2.47 -14.26
C LEU A 22 6.42 1.22 -14.78
N LYS A 23 6.96 0.02 -14.55
CA LYS A 23 6.31 -1.25 -14.91
C LYS A 23 5.00 -1.47 -14.14
N LEU A 24 5.00 -1.18 -12.84
CA LEU A 24 3.78 -1.24 -12.02
C LEU A 24 2.72 -0.25 -12.52
N LYS A 25 3.12 0.98 -12.87
CA LYS A 25 2.20 1.99 -13.43
C LYS A 25 1.64 1.56 -14.77
N ALA A 26 2.43 0.91 -15.63
CA ALA A 26 1.97 0.36 -16.89
C ALA A 26 0.95 -0.77 -16.69
N ALA A 27 1.24 -1.72 -15.79
CA ALA A 27 0.31 -2.80 -15.45
C ALA A 27 -1.01 -2.26 -14.87
N PHE A 28 -0.94 -1.30 -13.95
CA PHE A 28 -2.12 -0.67 -13.35
C PHE A 28 -2.92 0.12 -14.38
N LYS A 29 -2.27 0.79 -15.34
CA LYS A 29 -2.94 1.43 -16.47
C LYS A 29 -3.76 0.40 -17.25
N THR A 30 -3.20 -0.76 -17.56
CA THR A 30 -3.92 -1.82 -18.27
C THR A 30 -5.13 -2.30 -17.47
N GLU A 31 -5.02 -2.47 -16.15
CA GLU A 31 -6.14 -2.83 -15.26
C GLU A 31 -7.23 -1.75 -15.24
N LEU A 32 -6.83 -0.47 -15.17
CA LEU A 32 -7.75 0.66 -15.25
C LEU A 32 -8.45 0.73 -16.61
N GLU A 33 -7.80 0.33 -17.70
CA GLU A 33 -8.39 0.30 -19.05
C GLU A 33 -9.32 -0.91 -19.25
N SER A 34 -9.04 -2.05 -18.62
CA SER A 34 -9.86 -3.26 -18.70
C SER A 34 -11.02 -3.31 -17.70
N ALA A 35 -11.02 -2.48 -16.66
CA ALA A 35 -12.03 -2.51 -15.61
C ALA A 35 -13.44 -2.23 -16.15
N GLY A 36 -14.25 -3.26 -16.38
CA GLY A 36 -15.59 -3.15 -16.98
C GLY A 36 -16.64 -2.46 -16.11
N TRP A 37 -16.32 -2.15 -14.86
CA TRP A 37 -17.23 -1.50 -13.91
C TRP A 37 -17.05 0.03 -13.83
N LEU A 38 -16.02 0.58 -14.51
CA LEU A 38 -15.80 2.02 -14.65
C LEU A 38 -16.49 2.53 -15.92
N ASP A 39 -17.19 3.66 -15.83
CA ASP A 39 -17.59 4.42 -17.00
C ASP A 39 -16.42 5.25 -17.57
N ASP A 40 -16.57 5.74 -18.79
CA ASP A 40 -15.51 6.45 -19.52
C ASP A 40 -15.04 7.71 -18.78
N THR A 41 -15.97 8.46 -18.16
CA THR A 41 -15.67 9.66 -17.39
C THR A 41 -14.79 9.34 -16.19
N THR A 42 -15.20 8.36 -15.38
CA THR A 42 -14.45 7.98 -14.17
C THR A 42 -13.11 7.34 -14.54
N ARG A 43 -13.07 6.53 -15.61
CA ARG A 43 -11.84 5.94 -16.14
C ARG A 43 -10.84 7.01 -16.57
N ALA A 44 -11.29 8.05 -17.29
CA ALA A 44 -10.45 9.17 -17.68
C ALA A 44 -9.89 9.90 -16.44
N ASN A 45 -10.73 10.20 -15.45
CA ASN A 45 -10.33 10.86 -14.21
C ASN A 45 -9.28 10.03 -13.42
N CYS A 46 -9.52 8.73 -13.26
CA CYS A 46 -8.58 7.80 -12.62
C CYS A 46 -7.24 7.74 -13.36
N THR A 47 -7.29 7.72 -14.69
CA THR A 47 -6.09 7.73 -15.55
C THR A 47 -5.28 9.01 -15.38
N THR A 48 -5.94 10.19 -15.43
CA THR A 48 -5.29 11.48 -15.19
C THR A 48 -4.64 11.53 -13.81
N LYS A 49 -5.34 11.06 -12.77
CA LYS A 49 -4.81 11.00 -11.41
C LYS A 49 -3.57 10.11 -11.31
N MET A 50 -3.62 8.90 -11.87
CA MET A 50 -2.48 7.97 -11.91
C MET A 50 -1.25 8.61 -12.58
N PHE A 51 -1.45 9.38 -13.67
CA PHE A 51 -0.33 10.03 -14.35
C PHE A 51 0.35 11.12 -13.53
N LYS A 52 -0.40 11.79 -12.64
CA LYS A 52 0.11 12.87 -11.78
C LYS A 52 0.73 12.39 -10.45
N LEU A 53 0.71 11.08 -10.15
CA LEU A 53 1.36 10.55 -8.96
C LEU A 53 2.86 10.91 -8.93
N ALA A 54 3.27 11.62 -7.88
CA ALA A 54 4.66 11.94 -7.63
C ALA A 54 5.44 10.67 -7.27
N ARG A 55 6.66 10.55 -7.82
CA ARG A 55 7.58 9.43 -7.57
C ARG A 55 8.77 9.95 -6.81
N LEU A 56 8.78 9.70 -5.51
CA LEU A 56 9.87 10.05 -4.62
C LEU A 56 10.61 8.75 -4.28
N LEU A 57 11.87 8.63 -4.72
CA LEU A 57 12.70 7.44 -4.53
C LEU A 57 13.99 7.81 -3.82
N GLY A 58 14.40 6.96 -2.90
CA GLY A 58 15.66 7.07 -2.17
C GLY A 58 15.65 8.01 -1.00
N GLY A 59 15.46 9.30 -1.25
CA GLY A 59 15.39 10.29 -0.19
C GLY A 59 15.09 11.67 -0.73
N PRO A 60 14.90 12.66 0.16
CA PRO A 60 14.74 14.05 -0.24
C PRO A 60 16.02 14.54 -0.93
N LYS A 61 15.87 15.19 -2.09
CA LYS A 61 16.97 15.92 -2.75
C LYS A 61 17.53 17.01 -1.82
N ASN A 62 16.62 17.66 -1.09
CA ASN A 62 16.90 18.70 -0.12
C ASN A 62 16.45 18.23 1.27
N PRO A 63 17.23 17.40 1.99
CA PRO A 63 16.84 16.90 3.30
C PRO A 63 16.68 18.04 4.29
N LYS A 64 15.63 18.00 5.12
CA LYS A 64 15.45 18.92 6.24
C LYS A 64 16.69 18.90 7.15
N THR A 65 17.28 20.06 7.37
CA THR A 65 18.41 20.26 8.29
C THR A 65 17.99 21.01 9.54
N HIS A 66 18.82 20.96 10.57
CA HIS A 66 18.56 21.62 11.86
C HIS A 66 19.76 22.51 12.25
N PRO A 67 20.12 23.50 11.42
CA PRO A 67 21.39 24.21 11.56
C PRO A 67 21.47 25.06 12.83
N THR A 68 20.33 25.43 13.41
CA THR A 68 20.23 26.27 14.61
C THR A 68 20.15 25.46 15.91
N LEU A 69 20.02 24.13 15.84
CA LEU A 69 19.90 23.30 17.03
C LEU A 69 21.29 22.93 17.58
N THR A 70 21.50 23.22 18.85
CA THR A 70 22.65 22.75 19.63
C THR A 70 22.19 21.81 20.73
N PHE A 71 22.86 20.67 20.85
CA PHE A 71 22.51 19.61 21.81
C PHE A 71 23.52 19.53 22.94
N ASP A 72 23.02 19.32 24.16
CA ASP A 72 23.84 18.95 25.31
C ASP A 72 23.74 17.43 25.53
N PRO A 73 24.84 16.67 25.44
CA PRO A 73 24.80 15.22 25.61
C PRO A 73 24.26 14.74 26.96
N LYS A 74 24.20 15.62 27.97
CA LYS A 74 23.68 15.29 29.31
C LYS A 74 22.21 15.67 29.52
N ALA A 75 21.60 16.41 28.59
CA ALA A 75 20.27 16.99 28.76
C ALA A 75 19.25 16.44 27.75
N TYR A 76 18.97 15.13 27.82
CA TYR A 76 18.10 14.44 26.85
C TYR A 76 16.72 15.10 26.67
N ILE A 77 16.00 15.37 27.77
CA ILE A 77 14.67 15.99 27.72
C ILE A 77 14.72 17.42 27.14
N ALA A 78 15.71 18.20 27.54
CA ALA A 78 15.89 19.55 27.00
C ALA A 78 16.17 19.53 25.49
N ASN A 79 16.94 18.55 25.01
CA ASN A 79 17.19 18.36 23.58
C ASN A 79 15.91 17.97 22.83
N LEU A 80 15.07 17.08 23.38
CA LEU A 80 13.78 16.74 22.77
C LEU A 80 12.86 17.97 22.67
N ASN A 81 12.80 18.80 23.72
CA ASN A 81 12.00 20.03 23.71
C ASN A 81 12.50 21.01 22.63
N LYS A 82 13.82 21.15 22.45
CA LYS A 82 14.41 21.96 21.37
C LYS A 82 13.99 21.47 19.98
N VAL A 83 14.01 20.15 19.75
CA VAL A 83 13.56 19.57 18.47
C VAL A 83 12.07 19.84 18.26
N SER A 84 11.25 19.58 19.27
CA SER A 84 9.80 19.82 19.19
C SER A 84 9.49 21.28 18.87
N ALA A 85 10.14 22.23 19.55
CA ALA A 85 9.94 23.66 19.30
C ALA A 85 10.34 24.07 17.88
N PHE A 86 11.47 23.55 17.39
CA PHE A 86 11.91 23.78 16.01
C PHE A 86 10.93 23.20 14.98
N ASP A 87 10.46 21.97 15.17
CA ASP A 87 9.50 21.33 14.26
C ASP A 87 8.17 22.07 14.23
N THR A 88 7.67 22.50 15.39
CA THR A 88 6.48 23.36 15.46
C THR A 88 6.69 24.67 14.72
N ALA A 89 7.78 25.38 14.97
CA ALA A 89 8.08 26.65 14.30
C ALA A 89 8.23 26.47 12.78
N PHE A 90 8.92 25.40 12.35
CA PHE A 90 9.07 25.05 10.93
C PHE A 90 7.71 24.84 10.26
N ASN A 91 6.82 24.05 10.88
CA ASN A 91 5.50 23.77 10.35
C ASN A 91 4.61 25.02 10.32
N LEU A 92 4.66 25.86 11.36
CA LEU A 92 3.94 27.13 11.39
C LEU A 92 4.43 28.10 10.31
N ALA A 93 5.73 28.11 10.01
CA ALA A 93 6.30 28.93 8.94
C ALA A 93 5.86 28.49 7.53
N GLN A 94 5.25 27.32 7.37
CA GLN A 94 4.66 26.88 6.09
C GLN A 94 3.25 27.43 5.87
N ILE A 95 2.59 27.98 6.89
CA ILE A 95 1.25 28.57 6.76
C ILE A 95 1.33 29.76 5.79
N ASP A 96 0.34 29.89 4.92
CA ASP A 96 0.27 30.90 3.85
C ASP A 96 1.41 30.84 2.81
N THR A 97 2.17 29.74 2.79
CA THR A 97 3.16 29.45 1.73
C THR A 97 2.65 28.38 0.77
N ALA A 98 3.24 28.33 -0.43
CA ALA A 98 2.93 27.26 -1.38
C ALA A 98 3.43 25.90 -0.85
N VAL A 99 2.62 24.85 -1.01
CA VAL A 99 3.00 23.49 -0.57
C VAL A 99 4.21 23.00 -1.37
N GLU A 100 5.31 22.71 -0.67
CA GLU A 100 6.51 22.14 -1.26
C GLU A 100 6.35 20.62 -1.47
N LYS A 101 6.22 20.22 -2.74
CA LYS A 101 5.94 18.82 -3.14
C LYS A 101 7.14 17.87 -2.98
N GLU A 102 8.34 18.40 -2.77
CA GLU A 102 9.56 17.61 -2.55
C GLU A 102 9.82 17.31 -1.06
N ILE A 103 9.01 17.85 -0.14
CA ILE A 103 9.08 17.49 1.28
C ILE A 103 8.56 16.07 1.48
N TRP A 104 9.43 15.22 2.03
CA TRP A 104 9.05 13.88 2.45
C TRP A 104 8.33 13.96 3.80
N VAL A 105 7.09 13.48 3.85
CA VAL A 105 6.27 13.44 5.07
C VAL A 105 6.80 12.41 6.09
N GLU A 106 7.74 11.55 5.69
CA GLU A 106 8.41 10.57 6.55
C GLU A 106 9.88 10.43 6.12
N ILE A 107 10.82 10.82 6.99
CA ILE A 107 12.26 10.88 6.64
C ILE A 107 12.96 9.51 6.82
N LEU A 108 12.40 8.56 7.61
CA LEU A 108 13.07 7.31 7.99
C LEU A 108 12.11 6.13 8.31
N ARG A 109 11.27 5.69 7.36
CA ARG A 109 10.72 4.32 7.36
C ARG A 109 10.74 3.74 5.95
N MET A 110 11.89 3.22 5.53
CA MET A 110 12.13 2.65 4.19
C MET A 110 11.36 1.35 3.88
N THR A 111 10.30 1.01 4.63
CA THR A 111 9.52 -0.22 4.44
C THR A 111 8.02 0.00 4.33
N ARG A 112 7.53 1.25 4.22
CA ARG A 112 6.11 1.52 3.93
C ARG A 112 5.94 2.49 2.77
N THR A 113 5.20 2.06 1.75
CA THR A 113 4.51 2.96 0.83
C THR A 113 3.26 3.47 1.52
N ARG A 114 3.16 4.79 1.76
CA ARG A 114 1.97 5.40 2.36
C ARG A 114 1.15 6.11 1.29
N VAL A 115 -0.12 5.76 1.19
CA VAL A 115 -1.15 6.59 0.54
C VAL A 115 -1.55 7.68 1.55
N PRO A 116 -1.64 8.97 1.18
CA PRO A 116 -1.88 10.06 2.14
C PRO A 116 -3.04 9.79 3.09
N SER A 117 -2.79 9.99 4.38
CA SER A 117 -3.77 9.91 5.47
C SER A 117 -4.72 11.11 5.38
N ALA A 118 -5.93 10.90 4.87
CA ALA A 118 -7.04 11.82 5.07
C ALA A 118 -7.90 11.38 6.27
N THR A 119 -8.47 12.37 6.95
CA THR A 119 -9.23 12.29 8.20
C THR A 119 -10.38 11.27 8.19
N LYS A 120 -10.68 10.72 9.38
CA LYS A 120 -11.81 9.80 9.62
C LYS A 120 -13.13 10.45 9.19
N SER A 121 -13.73 9.97 8.10
CA SER A 121 -15.14 10.17 7.77
C SER A 121 -15.95 8.94 8.20
N PRO A 122 -17.20 9.06 8.70
CA PRO A 122 -17.99 7.93 9.17
C PRO A 122 -18.61 7.08 8.04
N THR A 123 -18.45 7.51 6.79
CA THR A 123 -18.93 6.77 5.61
C THR A 123 -17.80 5.91 5.06
N ALA A 124 -18.09 4.63 4.77
CA ALA A 124 -17.13 3.66 4.21
C ALA A 124 -16.64 4.00 2.77
N SER A 125 -16.91 5.23 2.33
CA SER A 125 -16.59 5.77 1.01
C SER A 125 -15.87 7.11 1.18
N THR A 126 -14.78 7.22 0.41
CA THR A 126 -14.25 8.45 -0.19
C THR A 126 -13.63 9.56 0.69
N THR A 127 -12.36 9.39 1.07
CA THR A 127 -11.46 10.57 1.20
C THR A 127 -10.32 10.54 0.20
N THR A 128 -9.79 9.37 -0.16
CA THR A 128 -8.76 9.27 -1.20
C THR A 128 -9.32 9.22 -2.62
N PHE A 129 -10.53 8.70 -2.84
CA PHE A 129 -11.15 8.60 -4.17
C PHE A 129 -11.60 9.97 -4.72
N ASP A 130 -12.03 10.86 -3.82
CA ASP A 130 -12.40 12.23 -4.15
C ASP A 130 -11.18 13.17 -4.22
N ILE A 131 -9.94 12.67 -4.19
CA ILE A 131 -8.75 13.51 -4.39
C ILE A 131 -8.32 13.41 -5.85
N ASP A 132 -8.20 14.53 -6.55
CA ASP A 132 -7.69 14.59 -7.91
C ASP A 132 -6.17 14.42 -7.99
N GLY A 133 -5.64 14.38 -9.21
CA GLY A 133 -4.20 14.23 -9.41
C GLY A 133 -3.38 15.44 -8.95
N ASP A 134 -4.00 16.58 -8.63
CA ASP A 134 -3.34 17.75 -8.04
C ASP A 134 -3.45 17.78 -6.51
N GLY A 135 -4.07 16.78 -5.90
CA GLY A 135 -4.24 16.67 -4.46
C GLY A 135 -5.45 17.44 -3.91
N LYS A 136 -6.38 17.88 -4.77
CA LYS A 136 -7.57 18.63 -4.36
C LYS A 136 -8.78 17.71 -4.21
N ILE A 137 -9.65 18.02 -3.25
CA ILE A 137 -10.91 17.29 -3.09
C ILE A 137 -11.88 17.73 -4.19
N ASN A 138 -12.22 16.81 -5.10
CA ASN A 138 -13.13 16.94 -6.22
C ASN A 138 -13.92 15.63 -6.38
N LEU A 139 -15.22 15.71 -6.71
CA LEU A 139 -16.00 14.51 -7.00
C LEU A 139 -15.61 13.97 -8.38
N LEU A 140 -14.78 12.92 -8.40
CA LEU A 140 -14.21 12.37 -9.63
C LEU A 140 -15.01 11.21 -10.22
N TRP A 141 -15.91 10.64 -9.44
CA TRP A 141 -16.63 9.42 -9.76
C TRP A 141 -18.09 9.74 -10.02
N THR A 142 -18.68 9.08 -11.01
CA THR A 142 -20.12 9.17 -11.22
C THR A 142 -20.86 8.41 -10.11
N ALA A 143 -22.15 8.73 -9.94
CA ALA A 143 -22.99 8.04 -8.96
C ALA A 143 -23.09 6.52 -9.24
N ASN A 144 -23.10 6.13 -10.52
CA ASN A 144 -23.18 4.72 -10.92
C ASN A 144 -21.90 3.96 -10.55
N VAL A 145 -20.73 4.55 -10.81
CA VAL A 145 -19.45 3.95 -10.44
C VAL A 145 -19.29 3.88 -8.93
N THR A 146 -19.71 4.93 -8.20
CA THR A 146 -19.70 4.94 -6.73
C THR A 146 -20.53 3.80 -6.15
N LYS A 147 -21.77 3.61 -6.64
CA LYS A 147 -22.63 2.51 -6.22
C LYS A 147 -21.99 1.14 -6.51
N THR A 148 -21.44 0.97 -7.71
CA THR A 148 -20.81 -0.30 -8.11
C THR A 148 -19.56 -0.60 -7.28
N PHE A 149 -18.78 0.43 -6.93
CA PHE A 149 -17.67 0.31 -6.01
C PHE A 149 -18.13 -0.14 -4.63
N ASP A 150 -19.16 0.48 -4.07
CA ASP A 150 -19.68 0.11 -2.75
C ASP A 150 -20.14 -1.35 -2.70
N GLU A 151 -20.78 -1.83 -3.77
CA GLU A 151 -21.18 -3.23 -3.94
C GLU A 151 -19.96 -4.18 -3.99
N LYS A 152 -18.91 -3.83 -4.74
CA LYS A 152 -17.66 -4.60 -4.79
C LYS A 152 -16.91 -4.57 -3.47
N ALA A 153 -16.84 -3.41 -2.82
CA ALA A 153 -16.20 -3.20 -1.53
C ALA A 153 -16.86 -4.05 -0.43
N LYS A 154 -18.19 -4.22 -0.49
CA LYS A 154 -18.92 -5.09 0.43
C LYS A 154 -18.39 -6.53 0.44
N CYS A 155 -17.92 -7.05 -0.70
CA CYS A 155 -17.29 -8.37 -0.75
C CYS A 155 -16.07 -8.44 0.19
N PHE A 156 -15.18 -7.44 0.13
CA PHE A 156 -13.99 -7.38 0.99
C PHE A 156 -14.36 -7.22 2.47
N ILE A 157 -15.33 -6.36 2.78
CA ILE A 157 -15.84 -6.17 4.14
C ILE A 157 -16.31 -7.50 4.73
N GLU A 158 -17.12 -8.24 3.98
CA GLU A 158 -17.65 -9.55 4.40
C GLU A 158 -16.53 -10.59 4.54
N GLN A 159 -15.64 -10.69 3.54
CA GLN A 159 -14.55 -11.66 3.53
C GLN A 159 -13.62 -11.45 4.73
N TYR A 160 -13.05 -10.26 4.89
CA TYR A 160 -12.10 -9.98 5.96
C TYR A 160 -12.79 -9.96 7.33
N GLY A 161 -14.02 -9.42 7.42
CA GLY A 161 -14.80 -9.42 8.65
C GLY A 161 -15.19 -10.81 9.16
N SER A 162 -15.14 -11.83 8.31
CA SER A 162 -15.38 -13.22 8.71
C SER A 162 -14.18 -13.88 9.40
N MET A 163 -12.97 -13.34 9.24
CA MET A 163 -11.73 -13.99 9.67
C MET A 163 -11.48 -13.86 11.17
N ASP A 164 -11.20 -14.99 11.82
CA ASP A 164 -10.81 -15.03 13.23
C ASP A 164 -9.34 -14.63 13.39
N VAL A 165 -9.06 -13.83 14.42
CA VAL A 165 -7.72 -13.64 14.98
C VAL A 165 -7.62 -14.54 16.20
N LYS A 166 -6.60 -15.41 16.19
CA LYS A 166 -6.35 -16.39 17.26
C LYS A 166 -4.92 -16.23 17.77
N SER A 167 -4.69 -16.60 19.02
CA SER A 167 -3.35 -16.68 19.60
C SER A 167 -2.46 -17.53 18.71
N GLU A 168 -1.29 -17.00 18.36
CA GLU A 168 -0.29 -17.76 17.60
C GLU A 168 0.43 -18.81 18.46
N LEU A 169 0.26 -18.76 19.79
CA LEU A 169 0.84 -19.71 20.73
C LEU A 169 -0.17 -20.78 21.16
N THR A 170 -1.36 -20.38 21.62
CA THR A 170 -2.35 -21.31 22.20
C THR A 170 -3.45 -21.70 21.23
N GLY A 171 -3.68 -20.89 20.18
CA GLY A 171 -4.81 -21.06 19.26
C GLY A 171 -6.14 -20.49 19.80
N ASP A 172 -6.14 -19.85 20.97
CA ASP A 172 -7.33 -19.26 21.57
C ASP A 172 -7.90 -18.14 20.71
N PHE A 173 -9.23 -18.01 20.69
CA PHE A 173 -9.90 -16.95 19.95
C PHE A 173 -9.70 -15.59 20.65
N LEU A 174 -9.16 -14.62 19.91
CA LEU A 174 -8.90 -13.26 20.40
C LEU A 174 -9.91 -12.24 19.85
N GLY A 175 -10.49 -12.49 18.67
CA GLY A 175 -11.47 -11.61 18.05
C GLY A 175 -11.67 -11.88 16.56
N LYS A 176 -12.46 -11.02 15.91
CA LYS A 176 -12.61 -10.98 14.44
C LYS A 176 -12.10 -9.66 13.91
N LEU A 177 -11.57 -9.68 12.69
CA LEU A 177 -11.22 -8.43 12.01
C LEU A 177 -12.48 -7.57 11.79
N ASP A 178 -12.33 -6.26 11.86
CA ASP A 178 -13.34 -5.33 11.38
C ASP A 178 -13.11 -5.08 9.88
N GLY A 179 -13.89 -5.76 9.04
CA GLY A 179 -13.78 -5.63 7.59
C GLY A 179 -14.06 -4.23 7.04
N LYS A 180 -14.78 -3.36 7.77
CA LYS A 180 -14.97 -1.95 7.38
C LYS A 180 -13.72 -1.14 7.71
N LEU A 181 -13.16 -1.34 8.91
CA LEU A 181 -11.94 -0.68 9.35
C LEU A 181 -10.77 -1.00 8.41
N THR A 182 -10.62 -2.25 8.00
CA THR A 182 -9.49 -2.71 7.19
C THR A 182 -9.69 -2.57 5.69
N LEU A 183 -10.85 -2.05 5.24
CA LEU A 183 -11.28 -2.09 3.84
C LEU A 183 -10.25 -1.44 2.89
N ARG A 184 -9.76 -0.25 3.24
CA ARG A 184 -8.84 0.50 2.38
C ARG A 184 -7.54 -0.28 2.15
N GLU A 185 -6.95 -0.81 3.21
CA GLU A 185 -5.68 -1.53 3.16
C GLU A 185 -5.83 -2.90 2.48
N THR A 186 -6.97 -3.56 2.68
CA THR A 186 -7.23 -4.86 2.04
C THR A 186 -7.51 -4.71 0.54
N ILE A 187 -8.22 -3.66 0.09
CA ILE A 187 -8.32 -3.30 -1.34
C ILE A 187 -6.91 -3.03 -1.92
N ALA A 188 -6.06 -2.30 -1.19
CA ALA A 188 -4.70 -2.00 -1.63
C ALA A 188 -3.82 -3.25 -1.72
N ASP A 189 -3.90 -4.18 -0.76
CA ASP A 189 -3.17 -5.45 -0.80
C ASP A 189 -3.57 -6.30 -2.01
N ASN A 190 -4.87 -6.43 -2.27
CA ASN A 190 -5.39 -7.24 -3.38
C ASN A 190 -5.06 -6.60 -4.73
N GLY A 191 -5.33 -5.31 -4.88
CA GLY A 191 -5.02 -4.56 -6.11
C GLY A 191 -3.52 -4.55 -6.39
N GLY A 192 -2.71 -4.15 -5.41
CA GLY A 192 -1.26 -4.06 -5.58
C GLY A 192 -0.61 -5.41 -5.88
N LEU A 193 -1.11 -6.51 -5.32
CA LEU A 193 -0.63 -7.86 -5.63
C LEU A 193 -0.95 -8.29 -7.06
N ASN A 194 -2.17 -8.04 -7.52
CA ASN A 194 -2.58 -8.31 -8.92
C ASN A 194 -1.74 -7.48 -9.90
N THR A 195 -1.62 -6.17 -9.67
CA THR A 195 -0.80 -5.27 -10.48
C THR A 195 0.66 -5.72 -10.52
N ALA A 196 1.22 -6.10 -9.38
CA ALA A 196 2.61 -6.55 -9.29
C ALA A 196 2.83 -7.87 -10.04
N TYR A 197 1.88 -8.81 -9.95
CA TYR A 197 1.98 -10.08 -10.67
C TYR A 197 1.86 -9.89 -12.19
N ARG A 198 0.95 -9.01 -12.63
CA ARG A 198 0.85 -8.61 -14.04
C ARG A 198 2.17 -8.01 -14.53
N ALA A 199 2.69 -7.01 -13.82
CA ALA A 199 3.96 -6.37 -14.18
C ALA A 199 5.12 -7.37 -14.22
N TYR A 200 5.16 -8.33 -13.30
CA TYR A 200 6.15 -9.41 -13.29
C TYR A 200 6.03 -10.29 -14.55
N ARG A 201 4.82 -10.74 -14.88
CA ARG A 201 4.58 -11.57 -16.07
C ARG A 201 4.92 -10.83 -17.36
N ASP A 202 4.52 -9.57 -17.48
CA ASP A 202 4.81 -8.73 -18.64
C ASP A 202 6.32 -8.54 -18.81
N TYR A 203 7.04 -8.29 -17.70
CA TYR A 203 8.50 -8.17 -17.69
C TYR A 203 9.20 -9.46 -18.12
N VAL A 204 8.85 -10.60 -17.52
CA VAL A 204 9.49 -11.90 -17.84
C VAL A 204 9.16 -12.38 -19.25
N HIS A 205 8.02 -12.00 -19.82
CA HIS A 205 7.71 -12.29 -21.22
C HIS A 205 8.45 -11.40 -22.22
N ALA A 206 8.73 -10.14 -21.87
CA ALA A 206 9.36 -9.18 -22.76
C ALA A 206 10.89 -9.28 -22.80
N GLU A 207 11.52 -9.73 -21.71
CA GLU A 207 12.97 -9.67 -21.53
C GLU A 207 13.58 -11.09 -21.52
N ALA A 208 14.44 -11.41 -22.49
CA ALA A 208 14.98 -12.76 -22.67
C ALA A 208 15.78 -13.28 -21.46
N GLU A 209 16.44 -12.37 -20.72
CA GLU A 209 17.28 -12.66 -19.55
C GLU A 209 16.66 -12.12 -18.24
N ALA A 210 15.33 -11.91 -18.21
CA ALA A 210 14.63 -11.31 -17.06
C ALA A 210 14.87 -12.07 -15.74
N THR A 211 15.08 -13.39 -15.84
CA THR A 211 15.24 -14.26 -14.69
C THR A 211 16.07 -15.48 -15.06
N LYS A 212 16.92 -15.92 -14.12
CA LYS A 212 17.66 -17.18 -14.22
C LYS A 212 16.79 -18.43 -13.95
N TYR A 213 15.53 -18.23 -13.56
CA TYR A 213 14.61 -19.30 -13.21
C TYR A 213 13.76 -19.72 -14.42
N THR A 214 13.31 -20.97 -14.45
CA THR A 214 12.28 -21.38 -15.42
C THR A 214 10.99 -20.61 -15.17
N LYS A 215 10.13 -20.48 -16.20
CA LYS A 215 8.82 -19.81 -16.06
C LYS A 215 8.03 -20.33 -14.85
N GLU A 216 7.89 -21.65 -14.73
CA GLU A 216 7.17 -22.28 -13.62
C GLU A 216 7.79 -21.93 -12.25
N THR A 217 9.12 -21.99 -12.15
CA THR A 217 9.83 -21.67 -10.89
C THR A 217 9.67 -20.19 -10.55
N GLY A 218 9.81 -19.31 -11.55
CA GLY A 218 9.66 -17.87 -11.39
C GLY A 218 8.27 -17.47 -10.89
N GLU A 219 7.22 -18.02 -11.49
CA GLU A 219 5.83 -17.77 -11.08
C GLU A 219 5.59 -18.21 -9.63
N LYS A 220 6.06 -19.40 -9.22
CA LYS A 220 5.97 -19.85 -7.82
C LYS A 220 6.78 -18.96 -6.87
N MET A 221 7.99 -18.55 -7.27
CA MET A 221 8.87 -17.70 -6.47
C MET A 221 8.30 -16.30 -6.23
N PHE A 222 7.54 -15.74 -7.19
CA PHE A 222 6.82 -14.48 -6.96
C PHE A 222 5.89 -14.58 -5.74
N TRP A 223 5.04 -15.60 -5.71
CA TRP A 223 4.06 -15.78 -4.64
C TRP A 223 4.71 -16.16 -3.30
N ILE A 224 5.78 -16.97 -3.32
CA ILE A 224 6.56 -17.30 -2.13
C ILE A 224 7.22 -16.04 -1.57
N SER A 225 7.80 -15.19 -2.43
CA SER A 225 8.38 -13.90 -2.03
C SER A 225 7.32 -13.00 -1.38
N HIS A 226 6.13 -12.89 -1.98
CA HIS A 226 5.00 -12.16 -1.39
C HIS A 226 4.63 -12.69 0.02
N ALA A 227 4.56 -14.02 0.19
CA ALA A 227 4.27 -14.63 1.48
C ALA A 227 5.36 -14.33 2.53
N GLN A 228 6.63 -14.36 2.13
CA GLN A 228 7.77 -14.08 3.02
C GLN A 228 7.77 -12.64 3.54
N LEU A 229 7.27 -11.67 2.77
CA LEU A 229 7.10 -10.27 3.21
C LEU A 229 6.11 -10.10 4.37
N ARG A 230 5.32 -11.13 4.69
CA ARG A 230 4.31 -11.13 5.74
C ARG A 230 4.63 -12.09 6.89
N CYS A 231 5.81 -12.70 6.88
CA CYS A 231 6.29 -13.53 7.98
C CYS A 231 6.44 -12.70 9.26
N ALA A 232 5.67 -13.05 10.28
CA ALA A 232 5.75 -12.44 11.61
C ALA A 232 5.36 -13.48 12.67
N LYS A 233 5.75 -13.20 13.91
CA LYS A 233 5.17 -13.82 15.11
C LYS A 233 4.71 -12.72 16.06
N ASN A 234 3.52 -12.86 16.62
CA ASN A 234 2.87 -11.82 17.41
C ASN A 234 2.48 -12.37 18.80
N SER A 235 2.61 -11.53 19.84
CA SER A 235 1.99 -11.83 21.13
C SER A 235 0.49 -11.60 21.06
N ASP A 236 -0.26 -12.18 22.00
CA ASP A 236 -1.71 -12.02 22.06
C ASP A 236 -2.10 -10.56 22.30
N GLU A 237 -1.34 -9.83 23.11
CA GLU A 237 -1.55 -8.41 23.36
C GLU A 237 -1.38 -7.58 22.08
N TYR A 238 -0.36 -7.89 21.26
CA TYR A 238 -0.15 -7.19 20.01
C TYR A 238 -1.24 -7.53 18.99
N LEU A 239 -1.69 -8.79 18.91
CA LEU A 239 -2.83 -9.18 18.08
C LEU A 239 -4.12 -8.48 18.49
N GLN A 240 -4.36 -8.27 19.78
CA GLN A 240 -5.50 -7.49 20.27
C GLN A 240 -5.41 -6.01 19.88
N ILE A 241 -4.22 -5.41 19.91
CA ILE A 241 -4.01 -4.04 19.39
C ILE A 241 -4.35 -3.97 17.91
N LEU A 242 -3.92 -4.96 17.12
CA LEU A 242 -4.17 -5.01 15.68
C LEU A 242 -5.64 -5.16 15.30
N LEU A 243 -6.52 -5.60 16.21
CA LEU A 243 -7.98 -5.60 15.98
C LEU A 243 -8.55 -4.18 15.81
N ALA A 244 -7.83 -3.16 16.30
CA ALA A 244 -8.19 -1.75 16.14
C ALA A 244 -7.30 -0.99 15.12
N ASP A 245 -6.41 -1.68 14.41
CA ASP A 245 -5.56 -1.11 13.36
C ASP A 245 -6.25 -1.25 11.98
N GLU A 246 -6.00 -0.29 11.08
CA GLU A 246 -6.49 -0.35 9.70
C GLU A 246 -5.78 -1.45 8.86
N HIS A 247 -4.62 -1.92 9.33
CA HIS A 247 -3.85 -2.99 8.71
C HIS A 247 -4.08 -4.32 9.47
N PRO A 248 -4.66 -5.34 8.81
CA PRO A 248 -4.79 -6.66 9.41
C PRO A 248 -3.42 -7.28 9.77
N PRO A 249 -3.38 -8.27 10.68
CA PRO A 249 -2.18 -9.07 10.90
C PRO A 249 -1.64 -9.67 9.60
N GLY A 250 -0.32 -9.84 9.50
CA GLY A 250 0.36 -10.24 8.26
C GLY A 250 -0.21 -11.52 7.62
N ARG A 251 -0.58 -12.51 8.44
CA ARG A 251 -1.22 -13.76 7.99
C ARG A 251 -2.54 -13.52 7.28
N HIS A 252 -3.39 -12.64 7.81
CA HIS A 252 -4.69 -12.31 7.22
C HIS A 252 -4.55 -11.49 5.94
N ARG A 253 -3.57 -10.58 5.89
CA ARG A 253 -3.22 -9.84 4.66
C ARG A 253 -2.84 -10.82 3.54
N LEU A 254 -1.98 -11.79 3.84
CA LEU A 254 -1.55 -12.83 2.90
C LEU A 254 -2.71 -13.74 2.46
N ILE A 255 -3.43 -14.34 3.40
CA ILE A 255 -4.49 -15.32 3.09
C ILE A 255 -5.60 -14.65 2.28
N GLY A 256 -6.06 -13.47 2.72
CA GLY A 256 -7.15 -12.76 2.04
C GLY A 256 -6.77 -12.35 0.62
N SER A 257 -5.54 -11.87 0.39
CA SER A 257 -5.10 -11.45 -0.94
C SER A 257 -4.98 -12.61 -1.92
N VAL A 258 -4.39 -13.73 -1.51
CA VAL A 258 -4.19 -14.88 -2.41
C VAL A 258 -5.48 -15.70 -2.63
N GLN A 259 -6.41 -15.73 -1.66
CA GLN A 259 -7.74 -16.33 -1.86
C GLN A 259 -8.50 -15.69 -3.03
N ASN A 260 -8.31 -14.38 -3.22
CA ASN A 260 -8.94 -13.60 -4.28
C ASN A 260 -8.20 -13.68 -5.62
N SER A 261 -6.99 -14.24 -5.67
CA SER A 261 -6.21 -14.33 -6.90
C SER A 261 -6.47 -15.63 -7.65
N VAL A 262 -7.05 -15.53 -8.84
CA VAL A 262 -7.15 -16.66 -9.78
C VAL A 262 -5.78 -17.14 -10.25
N ASP A 263 -4.81 -16.23 -10.34
CA ASP A 263 -3.46 -16.54 -10.80
C ASP A 263 -2.68 -17.34 -9.75
N PHE A 264 -2.79 -16.98 -8.46
CA PHE A 264 -2.23 -17.78 -7.38
C PHE A 264 -2.75 -19.22 -7.42
N ALA A 265 -4.09 -19.37 -7.51
CA ALA A 265 -4.71 -20.69 -7.56
C ALA A 265 -4.23 -21.53 -8.75
N LYS A 266 -4.03 -20.91 -9.93
CA LYS A 266 -3.46 -21.57 -11.11
C LYS A 266 -2.01 -21.98 -10.90
N VAL A 267 -1.15 -21.09 -10.39
CA VAL A 267 0.29 -21.37 -10.21
C VAL A 267 0.52 -22.54 -9.25
N PHE A 268 -0.30 -22.67 -8.22
CA PHE A 268 -0.20 -23.76 -7.24
C PHE A 268 -1.17 -24.93 -7.49
N ASN A 269 -1.91 -24.91 -8.60
CA ASN A 269 -2.93 -25.92 -8.92
C ASN A 269 -3.91 -26.19 -7.76
N CYS A 270 -4.35 -25.13 -7.09
CA CYS A 270 -5.26 -25.25 -5.94
C CYS A 270 -6.63 -25.76 -6.41
N PRO A 271 -7.16 -26.86 -5.82
CA PRO A 271 -8.52 -27.32 -6.14
C PRO A 271 -9.57 -26.25 -5.89
N VAL A 272 -10.63 -26.24 -6.70
CA VAL A 272 -11.80 -25.38 -6.46
C VAL A 272 -12.38 -25.67 -5.08
N ASP A 273 -12.78 -24.63 -4.36
CA ASP A 273 -13.31 -24.66 -2.99
C ASP A 273 -12.31 -25.13 -1.91
N SER A 274 -11.03 -25.30 -2.26
CA SER A 274 -9.99 -25.42 -1.23
C SER A 274 -9.85 -24.10 -0.44
N PRO A 275 -9.31 -24.12 0.80
CA PRO A 275 -9.20 -22.93 1.64
C PRO A 275 -8.49 -21.74 0.98
N MET A 276 -7.58 -21.99 0.03
CA MET A 276 -6.82 -20.96 -0.69
C MET A 276 -7.37 -20.68 -2.10
N ASN A 277 -8.43 -21.37 -2.53
CA ASN A 277 -9.12 -21.13 -3.79
C ASN A 277 -10.66 -21.20 -3.62
N PRO A 278 -11.25 -20.29 -2.82
CA PRO A 278 -12.70 -20.22 -2.69
C PRO A 278 -13.35 -19.82 -4.02
N THR A 279 -14.55 -20.33 -4.28
CA THR A 279 -15.35 -19.96 -5.47
C THR A 279 -15.71 -18.47 -5.49
N LYS A 280 -16.13 -17.89 -4.36
CA LYS A 280 -16.37 -16.44 -4.24
C LYS A 280 -15.03 -15.72 -4.05
N LYS A 281 -14.63 -14.91 -5.03
CA LYS A 281 -13.44 -14.05 -4.98
C LYS A 281 -13.84 -12.58 -5.03
N CYS A 282 -13.21 -11.75 -4.19
CA CYS A 282 -13.42 -10.31 -4.18
C CYS A 282 -12.41 -9.63 -5.10
N VAL A 283 -12.89 -8.97 -6.15
CA VAL A 283 -12.03 -8.32 -7.15
C VAL A 283 -12.53 -6.91 -7.48
N LEU A 284 -11.59 -5.96 -7.48
CA LEU A 284 -11.84 -4.54 -7.79
C LEU A 284 -10.97 -4.07 -8.97
N TRP A 285 -9.68 -4.38 -8.96
CA TRP A 285 -8.72 -4.09 -10.04
C TRP A 285 -8.25 -5.41 -10.67
N GLU A 286 -8.63 -5.66 -11.93
CA GLU A 286 -8.24 -6.81 -12.78
C GLU A 286 -8.39 -6.45 -14.27
#